data_AF-A0A9D8SJA9-F1
#
_entry.id   AF-A0A9D8SJA9-F1
#
_cell.length_a   1.000
_cell.length_b   1.000
_cell.length_c   1.000
_cell.angle_alpha   90.00
_cell.angle_beta   90.00
_cell.angle_gamma   90.00
#
_symmetry.space_group_name_H-M   'P 1'
#
loop_
_entity.id
_entity.type
_entity.pdbx_description
1 polymer ?
#
loop_
_entity_poly.entity_id
_entity_poly.type
_entity_poly.pdbx_seq_one_letter_code
_entity_poly.pdbx_strand_id
1 'polypeptide(L)'
;MTETVSKSKTRTELFVERVISRLKTDNGFRAAMTRADHEATAPQAWRFLLELGNADLGNDPERQAFALVGAAMARERTEGNGTQSLGRALFCCKADPKEADDSVERRLRRILACENRSELIAVLRQIIRYVQKAEKVRLDYERLLCDILYFSDRVKVQWAKDYYGKGSKDEDAEEKEAE
;
A
#
# COMPACT_ATOMS: atom_id res chain seq x y z
N MET A 1 -11.94 -35.23 -11.48
CA MET A 1 -11.52 -34.08 -12.30
C MET A 1 -12.13 -32.85 -11.66
N THR A 2 -11.39 -32.14 -10.81
CA THR A 2 -11.88 -30.94 -10.13
C THR A 2 -11.43 -29.74 -10.95
N GLU A 3 -12.35 -29.19 -11.74
CA GLU A 3 -12.17 -27.91 -12.42
C GLU A 3 -11.99 -26.81 -11.37
N THR A 4 -10.76 -26.31 -11.26
CA THR A 4 -10.45 -25.06 -10.55
C THR A 4 -10.96 -23.91 -11.41
N VAL A 5 -12.14 -23.39 -11.04
CA VAL A 5 -12.66 -22.14 -11.61
C VAL A 5 -11.65 -21.03 -11.36
N SER A 6 -10.92 -20.63 -12.41
CA SER A 6 -9.93 -19.56 -12.36
C SER A 6 -10.65 -18.24 -12.09
N LYS A 7 -10.50 -17.71 -10.87
CA LYS A 7 -11.05 -16.40 -10.50
C LYS A 7 -10.35 -15.34 -11.36
N SER A 8 -11.12 -14.55 -12.11
CA SER A 8 -10.57 -13.43 -12.88
C SER A 8 -9.87 -12.46 -11.95
N LYS A 9 -8.58 -12.19 -12.21
CA LYS A 9 -7.76 -11.30 -11.39
C LYS A 9 -8.26 -9.86 -11.47
N THR A 10 -8.17 -9.14 -10.36
CA THR A 10 -8.58 -7.74 -10.32
C THR A 10 -7.57 -6.85 -11.06
N ARG A 11 -8.00 -5.64 -11.44
CA ARG A 11 -7.11 -4.65 -12.06
C ARG A 11 -5.91 -4.30 -11.18
N THR A 12 -6.10 -4.24 -9.87
CA THR A 12 -5.05 -3.94 -8.89
C THR A 12 -4.10 -5.12 -8.70
N GLU A 13 -4.63 -6.35 -8.68
CA GLU A 13 -3.83 -7.58 -8.59
C GLU A 13 -2.92 -7.75 -9.80
N LEU A 14 -3.46 -7.59 -11.01
CA LEU A 14 -2.70 -7.66 -12.26
C LEU A 14 -1.57 -6.62 -12.29
N PHE A 15 -1.84 -5.40 -11.82
CA PHE A 15 -0.83 -4.36 -11.74
C PHE A 15 0.33 -4.77 -10.83
N VAL A 16 0.02 -5.20 -9.61
CA VAL A 16 1.02 -5.60 -8.61
C VAL A 16 1.87 -6.78 -9.11
N GLU A 17 1.22 -7.81 -9.66
CA GLU A 17 1.91 -8.97 -10.23
C GLU A 17 2.89 -8.59 -11.35
N ARG A 18 2.44 -7.74 -12.29
CA ARG A 18 3.28 -7.28 -13.40
C ARG A 18 4.44 -6.41 -12.93
N VAL A 19 4.22 -5.54 -11.94
CA VAL A 19 5.28 -4.73 -11.34
C VAL A 19 6.32 -5.64 -10.68
N ILE A 20 5.91 -6.59 -9.84
CA ILE A 20 6.81 -7.56 -9.19
C ILE A 20 7.64 -8.31 -10.24
N SER A 21 6.99 -8.82 -11.28
CA SER A 21 7.68 -9.53 -12.37
C SER A 21 8.74 -8.65 -13.05
N ARG A 22 8.42 -7.39 -13.36
CA ARG A 22 9.35 -6.48 -14.04
C ARG A 22 10.46 -5.95 -13.15
N LEU A 23 10.22 -5.78 -11.86
CA LEU A 23 11.25 -5.36 -10.89
C LEU A 23 12.42 -6.36 -10.83
N LYS A 24 12.17 -7.65 -11.11
CA LYS A 24 13.19 -8.70 -11.13
C LYS A 24 14.08 -8.66 -12.37
N THR A 25 13.56 -8.17 -13.50
CA THR A 25 14.22 -8.32 -14.81
C THR A 25 14.68 -7.00 -15.44
N ASP A 26 14.09 -5.86 -15.07
CA ASP A 26 14.33 -4.57 -15.74
C ASP A 26 14.71 -3.45 -14.75
N ASN A 27 16.01 -3.16 -14.70
CA ASN A 27 16.57 -2.07 -13.90
C ASN A 27 16.15 -0.68 -14.39
N GLY A 28 15.92 -0.51 -15.69
CA GLY A 28 15.45 0.75 -16.28
C GLY A 28 14.01 1.05 -15.87
N PHE A 29 13.14 0.04 -15.93
CA PHE A 29 11.80 0.09 -15.36
C PHE A 29 11.85 0.47 -13.88
N ARG A 30 12.68 -0.18 -13.07
CA ARG A 30 12.80 0.13 -11.64
C ARG A 30 13.19 1.59 -11.39
N ALA A 31 14.20 2.10 -12.11
CA ALA A 31 14.69 3.47 -11.96
C ALA A 31 13.64 4.52 -12.39
N ALA A 32 12.88 4.25 -13.44
CA ALA A 32 11.76 5.10 -13.85
C ALA A 32 10.61 5.03 -12.85
N MET A 33 10.21 3.83 -12.44
CA MET A 33 9.08 3.58 -11.55
C MET A 33 9.32 4.17 -10.15
N THR A 34 10.55 4.08 -9.63
CA THR A 34 10.95 4.70 -8.35
C THR A 34 10.66 6.21 -8.31
N ARG A 35 10.68 6.87 -9.47
CA ARG A 35 10.48 8.31 -9.65
C ARG A 35 9.10 8.65 -10.21
N ALA A 36 8.24 7.65 -10.40
CA ALA A 36 6.92 7.83 -11.01
C ALA A 36 5.99 8.70 -10.17
N ASP A 37 6.18 8.66 -8.84
CA ASP A 37 5.35 9.42 -7.92
C ASP A 37 5.65 10.93 -8.03
N HIS A 38 6.88 11.35 -8.34
CA HIS A 38 7.23 12.77 -8.41
C HIS A 38 6.76 13.45 -9.71
N GLU A 39 6.11 14.62 -9.61
CA GLU A 39 5.46 15.31 -10.74
C GLU A 39 6.41 15.57 -11.92
N ALA A 40 7.60 16.13 -11.66
CA ALA A 40 8.59 16.43 -12.70
C ALA A 40 9.12 15.19 -13.45
N THR A 41 9.04 14.00 -12.85
CA THR A 41 9.60 12.76 -13.43
C THR A 41 8.52 11.75 -13.81
N ALA A 42 7.25 12.02 -13.49
CA ALA A 42 6.12 11.18 -13.83
C ALA A 42 6.06 10.81 -15.32
N PRO A 43 6.33 11.72 -16.29
CA PRO A 43 6.30 11.38 -17.72
C PRO A 43 7.24 10.23 -18.11
N GLN A 44 8.36 10.05 -17.42
CA GLN A 44 9.32 8.98 -17.68
C GLN A 44 8.75 7.59 -17.34
N ALA A 45 7.76 7.54 -16.45
CA ALA A 45 7.09 6.31 -16.03
C ALA A 45 5.80 6.04 -16.82
N TRP A 46 5.27 7.00 -17.58
CA TRP A 46 3.99 6.85 -18.28
C TRP A 46 3.98 5.70 -19.27
N ARG A 47 5.07 5.51 -20.03
CA ARG A 47 5.21 4.36 -20.93
C ARG A 47 4.97 3.04 -20.18
N PHE A 48 5.58 2.91 -19.00
CA PHE A 48 5.45 1.70 -18.20
C PHE A 48 4.06 1.55 -17.59
N LEU A 49 3.45 2.64 -17.10
CA LEU A 49 2.07 2.61 -16.60
C LEU A 49 1.06 2.20 -17.69
N LEU A 50 1.28 2.62 -18.94
CA LEU A 50 0.49 2.20 -20.11
C LEU A 50 0.71 0.74 -20.47
N GLU A 51 1.97 0.28 -20.52
CA GLU A 51 2.29 -1.12 -20.81
C GLU A 51 1.75 -2.08 -19.74
N LEU A 52 1.66 -1.62 -18.49
CA LEU A 52 1.00 -2.37 -17.42
C LEU A 52 -0.51 -2.45 -17.64
N GLY A 53 -1.12 -1.58 -18.46
CA GLY A 53 -2.48 -1.72 -18.97
C GLY A 53 -3.60 -1.49 -17.95
N ASN A 54 -3.28 -0.95 -16.77
CA ASN A 54 -4.21 -0.83 -15.65
C ASN A 54 -4.58 0.62 -15.30
N ALA A 55 -3.83 1.62 -15.76
CA ALA A 55 -4.00 3.02 -15.38
C ALA A 55 -4.57 3.86 -16.53
N ASP A 56 -5.67 4.57 -16.28
CA ASP A 56 -6.11 5.67 -17.15
C ASP A 56 -5.18 6.88 -16.94
N LEU A 57 -4.35 7.20 -17.94
CA LEU A 57 -3.45 8.35 -17.88
C LEU A 57 -4.20 9.70 -17.94
N GLY A 58 -5.41 9.76 -18.47
CA GLY A 58 -6.22 10.98 -18.53
C GLY A 58 -6.83 11.35 -17.17
N ASN A 59 -6.92 10.38 -16.27
CA ASN A 59 -7.41 10.58 -14.91
C ASN A 59 -6.24 10.79 -13.95
N ASP A 60 -5.95 12.06 -13.66
CA ASP A 60 -4.85 12.49 -12.81
C ASP A 60 -4.79 11.76 -11.44
N PRO A 61 -5.87 11.72 -10.63
CA PRO A 61 -5.85 10.98 -9.36
C PRO A 61 -5.64 9.47 -9.51
N GLU A 62 -6.20 8.85 -10.54
CA GLU A 62 -5.99 7.42 -10.80
C GLU A 62 -4.53 7.14 -11.18
N ARG A 63 -3.99 7.88 -12.16
CA ARG A 63 -2.59 7.78 -12.58
C ARG A 63 -1.65 7.95 -11.39
N GLN A 64 -1.90 8.94 -10.55
CA GLN A 64 -1.09 9.20 -9.36
C GLN A 64 -1.17 8.06 -8.32
N ALA A 65 -2.30 7.38 -8.19
CA ALA A 65 -2.44 6.21 -7.30
C ALA A 65 -1.55 5.05 -7.77
N PHE A 66 -1.62 4.70 -9.05
CA PHE A 66 -0.77 3.67 -9.65
C PHE A 66 0.72 4.04 -9.55
N ALA A 67 1.06 5.31 -9.83
CA ALA A 67 2.43 5.81 -9.71
C ALA A 67 2.95 5.75 -8.27
N LEU A 68 2.13 6.12 -7.29
CA LEU A 68 2.49 6.07 -5.87
C LEU A 68 2.81 4.65 -5.40
N VAL A 69 1.93 3.70 -5.71
CA VAL A 69 2.08 2.29 -5.33
C VAL A 69 3.26 1.65 -6.09
N GLY A 70 3.35 1.86 -7.40
CA GLY A 70 4.47 1.36 -8.20
C GLY A 70 5.82 1.90 -7.71
N ALA A 71 5.91 3.19 -7.39
CA ALA A 71 7.12 3.80 -6.84
C ALA A 71 7.47 3.23 -5.46
N ALA A 72 6.47 2.92 -4.62
CA ALA A 72 6.67 2.27 -3.34
C ALA A 72 7.28 0.88 -3.50
N MET A 73 6.69 0.04 -4.36
CA MET A 73 7.20 -1.31 -4.64
C MET A 73 8.62 -1.28 -5.23
N ALA A 74 8.90 -0.34 -6.14
CA ALA A 74 10.21 -0.20 -6.77
C ALA A 74 11.31 0.22 -5.78
N ARG A 75 10.96 1.03 -4.76
CA ARG A 75 11.88 1.46 -3.70
C ARG A 75 12.26 0.32 -2.77
N GLU A 76 11.29 -0.51 -2.38
CA GLU A 76 11.52 -1.69 -1.53
C GLU A 76 12.14 -2.88 -2.27
N ARG A 77 12.09 -2.89 -3.62
CA ARG A 77 12.40 -4.07 -4.43
C ARG A 77 11.56 -5.27 -4.02
N THR A 78 10.26 -5.03 -3.86
CA THR A 78 9.29 -6.01 -3.39
C THR A 78 9.32 -7.29 -4.25
N GLU A 79 9.54 -8.44 -3.63
CA GLU A 79 9.60 -9.74 -4.31
C GLU A 79 8.24 -10.46 -4.41
N GLY A 80 7.27 -10.02 -3.60
CA GLY A 80 5.91 -10.55 -3.49
C GLY A 80 4.98 -9.56 -2.77
N ASN A 81 3.66 -9.66 -2.98
CA ASN A 81 2.71 -8.80 -2.28
C ASN A 81 2.71 -9.11 -0.77
N GLY A 82 2.65 -8.07 0.07
CA GLY A 82 2.55 -8.25 1.52
C GLY A 82 1.14 -8.61 1.98
N THR A 83 0.97 -8.75 3.29
CA THR A 83 -0.30 -9.14 3.93
C THR A 83 -0.87 -8.07 4.85
N GLN A 84 -0.09 -7.03 5.17
CA GLN A 84 -0.49 -6.01 6.14
C GLN A 84 -1.19 -4.86 5.43
N SER A 85 -2.41 -4.54 5.87
CA SER A 85 -3.08 -3.31 5.46
C SER A 85 -2.35 -2.08 6.02
N LEU A 86 -2.64 -0.90 5.46
CA LEU A 86 -2.01 0.35 5.90
C LEU A 86 -2.20 0.62 7.41
N GLY A 87 -3.40 0.34 7.94
CA GLY A 87 -3.70 0.49 9.36
C GLY A 87 -2.84 -0.43 10.23
N ARG A 88 -2.75 -1.72 9.89
CA ARG A 88 -1.91 -2.67 10.63
C ARG A 88 -0.43 -2.35 10.49
N ALA A 89 0.02 -1.96 9.31
CA ALA A 89 1.39 -1.56 9.05
C ALA A 89 1.81 -0.37 9.92
N LEU A 90 0.96 0.65 10.05
CA LEU A 90 1.18 1.77 10.96
C LEU A 90 1.25 1.32 12.42
N PHE A 91 0.36 0.42 12.86
CA PHE A 91 0.42 -0.13 14.21
C PHE A 91 1.75 -0.83 14.48
N CYS A 92 2.25 -1.63 13.54
CA CYS A 92 3.54 -2.31 13.63
C CYS A 92 4.75 -1.35 13.64
N CYS A 93 4.58 -0.07 13.25
CA CYS A 93 5.64 0.94 13.33
C CYS A 93 5.79 1.56 14.73
N LYS A 94 4.88 1.29 15.67
CA LYS A 94 5.02 1.77 17.05
C LYS A 94 6.26 1.14 17.70
N ALA A 95 7.00 1.95 18.47
CA ALA A 95 8.14 1.46 19.25
C ALA A 95 7.70 0.47 20.33
N ASP A 96 6.63 0.80 21.05
CA ASP A 96 5.94 -0.08 21.98
C ASP A 96 4.44 -0.14 21.62
N PRO A 97 3.86 -1.33 21.37
CA PRO A 97 2.43 -1.49 21.12
C PRO A 97 1.53 -0.99 22.25
N LYS A 98 2.04 -1.01 23.49
CA LYS A 98 1.33 -0.65 24.72
C LYS A 98 1.43 0.85 25.04
N GLU A 99 2.36 1.58 24.43
CA GLU A 99 2.47 3.03 24.59
C GLU A 99 1.68 3.80 23.51
N ALA A 100 1.20 4.97 23.92
CA ALA A 100 0.64 5.96 23.02
C ALA A 100 1.79 6.59 22.21
N ASP A 101 2.13 5.99 21.07
CA ASP A 101 2.96 6.66 20.06
C ASP A 101 2.13 7.71 19.32
N ASP A 102 2.08 8.89 19.92
CA ASP A 102 1.48 10.11 19.40
C ASP A 102 1.93 10.43 17.96
N SER A 103 3.15 10.05 17.56
CA SER A 103 3.69 10.34 16.24
C SER A 103 3.01 9.49 15.18
N VAL A 104 2.90 8.18 15.41
CA VAL A 104 2.24 7.25 14.47
C VAL A 104 0.74 7.53 14.41
N GLU A 105 0.11 7.79 15.56
CA GLU A 105 -1.33 8.07 15.60
C GLU A 105 -1.68 9.37 14.87
N ARG A 106 -0.86 10.42 15.00
CA ARG A 106 -1.04 11.67 14.22
C ARG A 106 -1.01 11.43 12.71
N ARG A 107 -0.15 10.51 12.21
CA ARG A 107 -0.12 10.14 10.79
C ARG A 107 -1.40 9.44 10.36
N LEU A 108 -1.92 8.52 11.18
CA LEU A 108 -3.21 7.90 10.93
C LEU A 108 -4.34 8.94 10.89
N ARG A 109 -4.44 9.80 11.92
CA ARG A 109 -5.46 10.86 11.97
C ARG A 109 -5.38 11.77 10.75
N ARG A 110 -4.18 12.09 10.27
CA ARG A 110 -3.98 12.89 9.04
C ARG A 110 -4.55 12.19 7.80
N ILE A 111 -4.38 10.88 7.67
CA ILE A 111 -4.98 10.09 6.57
C ILE A 111 -6.51 10.09 6.66
N LEU A 112 -7.05 9.85 7.86
CA LEU A 112 -8.50 9.78 8.06
C LEU A 112 -9.19 11.13 7.83
N ALA A 113 -8.46 12.23 8.05
CA ALA A 113 -8.95 13.59 7.79
C ALA A 113 -8.99 13.95 6.29
N CYS A 114 -8.37 13.17 5.39
CA CYS A 114 -8.38 13.50 3.96
C CYS A 114 -9.81 13.43 3.39
N GLU A 115 -10.19 14.44 2.63
CA GLU A 115 -11.54 14.53 2.04
C GLU A 115 -11.62 13.89 0.65
N ASN A 116 -10.51 13.89 -0.07
CA ASN A 116 -10.45 13.41 -1.44
C ASN A 116 -9.16 12.62 -1.74
N ARG A 117 -9.18 11.94 -2.89
CA ARG A 117 -8.08 11.07 -3.34
C ARG A 117 -6.77 11.82 -3.56
N SER A 118 -6.82 13.03 -4.09
CA SER A 118 -5.62 13.84 -4.36
C SER A 118 -4.90 14.24 -3.07
N GLU A 119 -5.67 14.68 -2.06
CA GLU A 119 -5.13 14.97 -0.73
C GLU A 119 -4.55 13.71 -0.08
N LEU A 120 -5.28 12.58 -0.16
CA LEU A 120 -4.81 11.29 0.34
C LEU A 120 -3.47 10.91 -0.28
N ILE A 121 -3.34 10.98 -1.61
CA ILE A 121 -2.11 10.64 -2.32
C ILE A 121 -0.95 11.52 -1.84
N ALA A 122 -1.17 12.82 -1.64
CA ALA A 122 -0.14 13.73 -1.15
C ALA A 122 0.38 13.31 0.24
N VAL A 123 -0.53 12.95 1.15
CA VAL A 123 -0.21 12.51 2.51
C VAL A 123 0.45 11.12 2.50
N LEU A 124 -0.07 10.18 1.71
CA LEU A 124 0.42 8.80 1.65
C LEU A 124 1.86 8.69 1.17
N ARG A 125 2.35 9.61 0.33
CA ARG A 125 3.76 9.63 -0.12
C ARG A 125 4.76 9.58 1.03
N GLN A 126 4.52 10.42 2.05
CA GLN A 126 5.40 10.51 3.21
C GLN A 126 5.17 9.33 4.15
N ILE A 127 3.91 8.92 4.33
CA ILE A 127 3.56 7.84 5.26
C ILE A 127 4.04 6.49 4.76
N ILE A 128 3.87 6.18 3.48
CA ILE A 128 4.42 4.95 2.89
C ILE A 128 5.93 4.93 3.10
N ARG A 129 6.66 6.01 2.78
CA ARG A 129 8.12 6.08 3.03
C ARG A 129 8.50 5.83 4.49
N TYR A 130 7.69 6.30 5.44
CA TYR A 130 7.89 6.04 6.86
C TYR A 130 7.67 4.55 7.19
N VAL A 131 6.56 3.98 6.72
CA VAL A 131 6.19 2.59 6.95
C VAL A 131 7.21 1.61 6.35
N GLN A 132 7.70 1.88 5.14
CA GLN A 132 8.70 1.05 4.46
C GLN A 132 10.09 1.05 5.13
N LYS A 133 10.36 1.98 6.05
CA LYS A 133 11.59 1.95 6.87
C LYS A 133 11.51 0.93 8.00
N ALA A 134 10.30 0.49 8.38
CA ALA A 134 10.13 -0.50 9.43
C ALA A 134 10.41 -1.91 8.89
N GLU A 135 11.37 -2.61 9.48
CA GLU A 135 11.85 -3.91 8.98
C GLU A 135 10.76 -4.99 8.98
N LYS A 136 9.89 -4.99 10.00
CA LYS A 136 8.83 -5.99 10.21
C LYS A 136 7.57 -5.74 9.37
N VAL A 137 7.59 -4.73 8.49
CA VAL A 137 6.41 -4.34 7.74
C VAL A 137 6.46 -4.82 6.29
N ARG A 138 5.37 -5.42 5.85
CA ARG A 138 5.15 -5.89 4.47
C ARG A 138 3.74 -5.50 4.03
N LEU A 139 3.66 -4.36 3.35
CA LEU A 139 2.41 -3.79 2.89
C LEU A 139 1.75 -4.66 1.82
N ASP A 140 0.45 -4.86 1.97
CA ASP A 140 -0.43 -5.34 0.91
C ASP A 140 -0.68 -4.22 -0.10
N TYR A 141 0.12 -4.20 -1.16
CA TYR A 141 0.09 -3.18 -2.21
C TYR A 141 -1.15 -3.29 -3.11
N GLU A 142 -1.69 -4.49 -3.27
CA GLU A 142 -2.94 -4.69 -4.01
C GLU A 142 -4.08 -3.99 -3.28
N ARG A 143 -4.25 -4.30 -1.99
CA ARG A 143 -5.29 -3.70 -1.16
C ARG A 143 -5.09 -2.21 -1.01
N LEU A 144 -3.86 -1.75 -0.79
CA LEU A 144 -3.53 -0.33 -0.71
C LEU A 144 -3.95 0.41 -2.00
N LEU A 145 -3.63 -0.13 -3.17
CA LEU A 145 -4.03 0.48 -4.43
C LEU A 145 -5.55 0.53 -4.60
N CYS A 146 -6.23 -0.57 -4.25
CA CYS A 146 -7.69 -0.63 -4.28
C CYS A 146 -8.31 0.43 -3.34
N ASP A 147 -7.80 0.54 -2.12
CA ASP A 147 -8.25 1.50 -1.10
C ASP A 147 -8.04 2.96 -1.57
N ILE A 148 -6.95 3.26 -2.28
CA ILE A 148 -6.71 4.61 -2.84
C ILE A 148 -7.68 4.90 -3.99
N LEU A 149 -7.90 3.94 -4.90
CA LEU A 149 -8.78 4.12 -6.06
C LEU A 149 -10.24 4.30 -5.64
N TYR A 150 -10.70 3.57 -4.62
CA TYR A 150 -12.08 3.61 -4.12
C TYR A 150 -12.18 4.31 -2.75
N PHE A 151 -11.30 5.29 -2.52
CA PHE A 151 -11.23 6.01 -1.25
C PHE A 151 -12.59 6.60 -0.85
N SER A 152 -13.01 6.27 0.36
CA SER A 152 -14.31 6.61 0.94
C SER A 152 -14.24 6.47 2.46
N ASP A 153 -15.29 6.90 3.17
CA ASP A 153 -15.36 6.73 4.63
C ASP A 153 -15.33 5.27 5.06
N ARG A 154 -15.77 4.34 4.21
CA ARG A 154 -15.62 2.90 4.44
C ARG A 154 -14.14 2.49 4.54
N VAL A 155 -13.29 3.00 3.65
CA VAL A 155 -11.84 2.75 3.66
C VAL A 155 -11.22 3.33 4.93
N LYS A 156 -11.61 4.56 5.31
CA LYS A 156 -11.16 5.21 6.56
C LYS A 156 -11.50 4.37 7.78
N VAL A 157 -12.75 3.93 7.90
CA VAL A 157 -13.19 3.06 9.00
C VAL A 157 -12.42 1.76 9.02
N GLN A 158 -12.15 1.16 7.85
CA GLN A 158 -11.38 -0.08 7.79
C GLN A 158 -9.92 0.13 8.24
N TRP A 159 -9.26 1.19 7.80
CA TRP A 159 -7.90 1.51 8.27
C TRP A 159 -7.85 1.81 9.76
N ALA A 160 -8.83 2.53 10.29
CA ALA A 160 -8.95 2.77 11.73
C ALA A 160 -9.17 1.45 12.49
N LYS A 161 -10.05 0.57 12.00
CA LYS A 161 -10.26 -0.76 12.58
C LYS A 161 -9.02 -1.62 12.51
N ASP A 162 -8.25 -1.58 11.43
CA ASP A 162 -7.02 -2.38 11.32
C ASP A 162 -5.90 -1.85 12.23
N TYR A 163 -5.94 -0.56 12.59
CA TYR A 163 -4.99 0.07 13.51
C TYR A 163 -5.37 -0.11 15.00
N TYR A 164 -6.62 0.16 15.36
CA TYR A 164 -7.11 0.06 16.76
C TYR A 164 -7.64 -1.33 17.09
N GLY A 165 -8.13 -2.07 16.10
CA GLY A 165 -8.70 -3.39 16.25
C GLY A 165 -7.59 -4.43 16.37
N LYS A 166 -7.28 -4.75 17.63
CA LYS A 166 -6.42 -5.84 18.13
C LYS A 166 -4.93 -5.54 18.20
N GLY A 167 -4.58 -4.97 19.35
CA GLY A 167 -3.55 -5.57 20.22
C GLY A 167 -4.08 -6.70 21.12
N SER A 168 -5.29 -7.23 20.88
CA SER A 168 -6.04 -8.12 21.80
C SER A 168 -6.41 -9.50 21.22
N LYS A 169 -5.74 -9.96 20.16
CA LYS A 169 -5.89 -11.35 19.68
C LYS A 169 -4.64 -12.20 19.72
N ASP A 170 -3.51 -11.58 20.04
CA ASP A 170 -2.29 -12.32 20.34
C ASP A 170 -2.26 -12.73 21.84
N GLU A 171 -3.09 -12.12 22.70
CA GLU A 171 -3.18 -12.45 24.14
C GLU A 171 -4.07 -13.67 24.45
N ASP A 172 -5.10 -13.97 23.65
CA ASP A 172 -5.94 -15.18 23.86
C ASP A 172 -5.24 -16.51 23.48
N ALA A 173 -4.06 -16.43 22.84
CA ALA A 173 -3.27 -17.60 22.46
C ALA A 173 -2.16 -17.93 23.46
N GLU A 174 -1.69 -16.95 24.24
CA GLU A 174 -0.60 -17.14 25.22
C GLU A 174 -1.14 -17.53 26.61
N GLU A 175 -2.40 -17.21 26.95
CA GLU A 175 -3.06 -17.69 28.18
C GLU A 175 -3.59 -19.13 28.10
N LYS A 176 -3.63 -19.75 26.90
CA LYS A 176 -4.09 -21.14 26.74
C LYS A 176 -2.99 -22.21 26.77
N GLU A 177 -1.72 -21.81 26.85
CA GLU A 177 -0.60 -22.76 27.05
C GLU A 177 -0.07 -22.78 28.50
N ALA A 178 -0.66 -21.98 29.39
CA ALA A 178 -0.25 -21.87 30.80
C ALA A 178 -1.27 -22.42 31.83
N GLU A 179 -2.35 -23.08 31.37
CA GLU A 179 -3.32 -23.78 32.23
C GLU A 179 -3.27 -25.30 32.05
#